data_AF-A0A526YNJ3-F1
#
_entry.id   AF-A0A526YNJ3-F1
#
_cell.length_a   1.000
_cell.length_b   1.000
_cell.length_c   1.000
_cell.angle_alpha   90.00
_cell.angle_beta   90.00
_cell.angle_gamma   90.00
#
_symmetry.space_group_name_H-M   'P 1'
#
loop_
_entity.id
_entity.type
_entity.pdbx_description
1 polymer ?
#
loop_
_entity_poly.entity_id
_entity_poly.type
_entity_poly.pdbx_seq_one_letter_code
_entity_poly.pdbx_strand_id
1 'polypeptide(L)'
;MSAQAISENRAKSDFWQGVRLSMPVVVAAAPFGLLFGALAVDNGFSVLEALLMSAMVFGGASQMVGIELFGQHVAPWLIVLSI
;
A
#
# COMPACT_ATOMS: atom_id res chain seq x y z
N MET A 1 32.00 22.89 22.03
CA MET A 1 30.85 23.35 21.21
C MET A 1 30.87 22.77 19.78
N SER A 2 31.41 21.57 19.55
CA SER A 2 31.57 20.97 18.20
C SER A 2 30.66 19.76 17.91
N ALA A 3 29.93 19.26 18.91
CA ALA A 3 29.08 18.08 18.73
C ALA A 3 27.70 18.37 18.10
N GLN A 4 27.22 19.63 18.13
CA GLN A 4 25.85 19.96 17.71
C GLN A 4 25.69 20.14 16.19
N ALA A 5 26.76 20.45 15.44
CA ALA A 5 26.69 20.67 13.99
C ALA A 5 26.63 19.38 13.15
N ILE A 6 26.94 18.21 13.73
CA ILE A 6 27.01 16.92 13.01
C ILE A 6 25.67 16.17 13.02
N SER A 7 24.70 16.60 13.84
CA SER A 7 23.43 15.89 14.06
C SER A 7 22.34 16.27 13.05
N GLU A 8 22.23 17.55 12.68
CA GLU A 8 21.13 18.06 11.85
C GLU A 8 21.15 17.52 10.40
N ASN A 9 22.34 17.30 9.84
CA ASN A 9 22.49 16.80 8.48
C ASN A 9 22.32 15.27 8.38
N ARG A 10 22.50 14.55 9.50
CA ARG A 10 22.43 13.09 9.53
C ARG A 10 21.00 12.59 9.36
N ALA A 11 20.02 13.18 10.05
CA ALA A 11 18.62 12.77 9.93
C ALA A 11 18.05 12.95 8.51
N LYS A 12 18.36 14.08 7.85
CA LYS A 12 18.01 14.27 6.42
C LYS A 12 18.74 13.27 5.53
N SER A 13 20.04 13.06 5.75
CA SER A 13 20.83 12.08 5.01
C SER A 13 20.25 10.67 5.13
N ASP A 14 19.88 10.24 6.34
CA ASP A 14 19.37 8.91 6.63
C ASP A 14 17.98 8.68 5.99
N PHE A 15 17.11 9.68 6.02
CA PHE A 15 15.82 9.63 5.30
C PHE A 15 16.01 9.47 3.79
N TRP A 16 16.85 10.32 3.17
CA TRP A 16 17.13 10.25 1.73
C TRP A 16 17.84 8.95 1.33
N GLN A 17 18.71 8.44 2.20
CA GLN A 17 19.34 7.14 2.00
C GLN A 17 18.29 6.02 2.05
N GLY A 18 17.36 6.06 3.01
CA GLY A 18 16.21 5.16 3.09
C GLY A 18 15.36 5.21 1.82
N VAL A 19 14.97 6.41 1.36
CA VAL A 19 14.21 6.58 0.10
C VAL A 19 14.92 5.93 -1.09
N ARG A 20 16.24 6.15 -1.22
CA ARG A 20 17.04 5.60 -2.31
C ARG A 20 17.14 4.07 -2.25
N LEU A 21 17.24 3.50 -1.05
CA LEU A 21 17.26 2.05 -0.84
C LEU A 21 15.90 1.39 -1.09
N SER A 22 14.81 2.08 -0.76
CA SER A 22 13.43 1.60 -0.97
C SER A 22 12.95 1.74 -2.41
N MET A 23 13.50 2.71 -3.15
CA MET A 23 13.09 3.05 -4.53
C MET A 23 12.97 1.84 -5.47
N PRO A 24 13.96 0.93 -5.55
CA PRO A 24 13.85 -0.27 -6.39
C PRO A 24 12.68 -1.18 -6.01
N VAL A 25 12.39 -1.31 -4.71
CA VAL A 25 11.27 -2.11 -4.20
C VAL A 25 9.93 -1.47 -4.59
N VAL A 26 9.82 -0.14 -4.46
CA VAL A 26 8.61 0.59 -4.87
C VAL A 26 8.37 0.45 -6.37
N VAL A 27 9.41 0.55 -7.20
CA VAL A 27 9.29 0.35 -8.65
C VAL A 27 8.84 -1.08 -8.97
N ALA A 28 9.39 -2.08 -8.28
CA ALA A 28 8.95 -3.47 -8.44
C ALA A 28 7.48 -3.69 -7.99
N ALA A 29 7.02 -2.93 -6.98
CA ALA A 29 5.66 -3.01 -6.47
C ALA A 29 4.63 -2.21 -7.29
N ALA A 30 5.07 -1.20 -8.04
CA ALA A 30 4.19 -0.28 -8.78
C ALA A 30 3.16 -0.98 -9.70
N PRO A 31 3.51 -2.03 -10.47
CA PRO A 31 2.53 -2.74 -11.29
C PRO A 31 1.38 -3.34 -10.48
N PHE A 32 1.63 -3.83 -9.26
CA PHE A 32 0.58 -4.37 -8.39
C PHE A 32 -0.35 -3.27 -7.86
N GLY A 33 0.19 -2.09 -7.56
CA GLY A 33 -0.64 -0.93 -7.20
C GLY A 33 -1.53 -0.46 -8.34
N LEU A 34 -1.01 -0.46 -9.57
CA LEU A 34 -1.81 -0.17 -10.78
C LEU A 34 -2.89 -1.22 -11.01
N LEU A 35 -2.55 -2.50 -10.87
CA LEU A 35 -3.51 -3.61 -10.97
C LEU A 35 -4.63 -3.47 -9.94
N PHE A 36 -4.28 -3.22 -8.67
CA PHE A 36 -5.27 -2.98 -7.62
C PHE A 36 -6.18 -1.78 -7.95
N GLY A 37 -5.60 -0.68 -8.44
CA GLY A 37 -6.36 0.49 -8.87
C GLY A 37 -7.34 0.19 -10.02
N ALA A 38 -6.91 -0.59 -11.01
CA ALA A 38 -7.78 -1.03 -12.11
C ALA A 38 -8.94 -1.89 -11.58
N LEU A 39 -8.65 -2.87 -10.72
CA LEU A 39 -9.68 -3.71 -10.10
C LEU A 39 -10.66 -2.91 -9.24
N ALA A 40 -10.19 -1.90 -8.51
CA ALA A 40 -11.04 -1.02 -7.72
C ALA A 40 -12.03 -0.24 -8.59
N VAL A 41 -11.56 0.30 -9.72
CA VAL A 41 -12.41 1.00 -10.69
C VAL A 41 -13.43 0.04 -11.31
N ASP A 42 -13.00 -1.16 -11.72
CA ASP A 42 -13.88 -2.17 -12.33
C ASP A 42 -14.97 -2.66 -11.36
N ASN A 43 -14.65 -2.78 -10.07
CA ASN A 43 -15.61 -3.16 -9.02
C ASN A 43 -16.43 -1.96 -8.48
N GLY A 44 -16.26 -0.76 -9.04
CA GLY A 44 -17.06 0.43 -8.68
C GLY A 44 -16.71 1.04 -7.33
N PHE A 45 -15.53 0.75 -6.77
CA PHE A 45 -15.07 1.35 -5.52
C PHE A 45 -14.74 2.83 -5.73
N SER A 46 -15.11 3.66 -4.77
CA SER A 46 -14.65 5.03 -4.72
C SER A 46 -13.15 5.11 -4.40
N VAL A 47 -12.53 6.22 -4.77
CA VAL A 47 -11.10 6.50 -4.47
C VAL A 47 -10.84 6.42 -2.96
N LEU A 48 -11.78 6.89 -2.13
CA LEU A 48 -11.63 6.85 -0.68
C LEU A 48 -11.67 5.41 -0.15
N GLU A 49 -12.58 4.57 -0.66
CA GLU A 49 -12.67 3.16 -0.25
C GLU A 49 -11.42 2.38 -0.65
N ALA A 50 -10.92 2.57 -1.87
CA ALA A 50 -9.68 1.93 -2.34
C ALA A 50 -8.45 2.37 -1.52
N LEU A 51 -8.36 3.66 -1.17
CA LEU A 51 -7.30 4.19 -0.30
C LEU A 51 -7.39 3.64 1.12
N LEU A 52 -8.59 3.64 1.71
CA LEU A 52 -8.82 3.10 3.05
C LEU A 52 -8.51 1.60 3.11
N MET A 53 -8.89 0.86 2.08
CA MET A 53 -8.55 -0.55 1.95
C MET A 53 -7.03 -0.75 1.92
N SER A 54 -6.30 0.03 1.11
CA SER A 54 -4.83 -0.05 1.04
C SER A 54 -4.13 0.40 2.33
N ALA A 55 -4.72 1.33 3.08
CA ALA A 55 -4.17 1.81 4.34
C ALA A 55 -4.38 0.83 5.51
N MET A 56 -5.46 0.06 5.48
CA MET A 56 -5.83 -0.87 6.56
C MET A 56 -5.46 -2.32 6.26
N VAL A 57 -5.44 -2.75 5.00
CA VAL A 57 -5.30 -4.15 4.59
C VAL A 57 -3.98 -4.34 3.85
N PHE A 58 -3.01 -4.98 4.50
CA PHE A 58 -1.71 -5.33 3.92
C PHE A 58 -1.72 -6.78 3.39
N GLY A 59 -2.69 -7.10 2.52
CA GLY A 59 -2.93 -8.47 2.04
C GLY A 59 -2.18 -8.85 0.76
N GLY A 60 -1.72 -7.87 -0.02
CA GLY A 60 -1.05 -8.14 -1.30
C GLY A 60 -1.99 -8.83 -2.29
N ALA A 61 -1.73 -10.11 -2.62
CA ALA A 61 -2.57 -10.89 -3.54
C ALA A 61 -3.98 -11.14 -2.98
N SER A 62 -4.12 -11.40 -1.67
CA SER A 62 -5.45 -11.61 -1.06
C SER A 62 -6.30 -10.35 -1.13
N GLN A 63 -5.70 -9.16 -1.05
CA GLN A 63 -6.40 -7.88 -1.17
C GLN A 63 -7.02 -7.70 -2.58
N MET A 64 -6.36 -8.19 -3.63
CA MET A 64 -6.91 -8.16 -4.99
C MET A 64 -8.13 -9.08 -5.13
N VAL A 65 -8.05 -10.31 -4.61
CA VAL A 65 -9.22 -11.21 -4.59
C VAL A 65 -10.34 -10.66 -3.72
N GLY A 66 -9.97 -10.01 -2.60
CA GLY A 66 -10.92 -9.37 -1.70
C GLY A 66 -11.78 -8.33 -2.41
N ILE A 67 -11.21 -7.47 -3.25
CA ILE A 67 -11.97 -6.41 -3.93
C ILE A 67 -12.99 -6.96 -4.95
N GLU A 68 -12.70 -8.11 -5.57
CA GLU A 68 -13.63 -8.80 -6.49
C GLU A 68 -14.79 -9.48 -5.74
N LEU A 69 -14.56 -9.86 -4.48
CA LEU A 69 -15.55 -10.52 -3.64
C LEU A 69 -16.39 -9.52 -2.82
N PHE A 70 -15.80 -8.41 -2.39
CA PHE A 70 -16.51 -7.33 -1.70
C PHE A 70 -17.49 -6.65 -2.67
N GLY A 71 -18.79 -6.72 -2.37
CA GLY A 71 -19.86 -6.24 -3.26
C GLY A 71 -20.71 -7.37 -3.86
N GLN A 72 -20.25 -8.61 -3.75
CA GLN A 72 -21.10 -9.79 -3.94
C GLN A 72 -22.09 -9.92 -2.76
N HIS A 73 -23.17 -10.68 -2.95
CA HIS A 73 -24.12 -11.05 -1.88
C HIS A 73 -23.51 -12.09 -0.89
N VAL A 74 -22.23 -11.96 -0.59
CA VAL A 74 -21.46 -12.83 0.30
C VAL A 74 -21.18 -12.07 1.59
N ALA A 75 -21.31 -12.77 2.71
CA ALA A 75 -21.04 -12.17 4.00
C ALA A 75 -19.56 -11.72 4.12
N PRO A 76 -19.27 -10.49 4.56
CA PRO A 76 -17.91 -9.96 4.65
C PRO A 76 -16.92 -10.85 5.43
N TRP A 77 -17.39 -11.49 6.51
CA TRP A 77 -16.54 -12.36 7.33
C TRP A 77 -16.13 -13.65 6.60
N LEU A 78 -16.93 -14.16 5.68
CA LEU A 78 -16.58 -15.35 4.88
C LEU A 78 -15.45 -15.03 3.90
N ILE A 79 -15.49 -13.83 3.29
CA ILE A 79 -14.44 -13.35 2.40
C ILE A 79 -13.12 -13.34 3.16
N VAL A 80 -13.08 -12.69 4.34
CA VAL A 80 -11.89 -12.58 5.18
C VAL A 80 -11.34 -13.95 5.64
N LEU A 81 -12.19 -14.93 5.89
CA LEU A 81 -11.74 -16.28 6.28
C LEU A 81 -11.27 -17.14 5.08
N SER A 82 -11.61 -16.74 3.86
CA SER A 82 -11.36 -17.52 2.64
C SER A 82 -10.07 -17.16 1.90
N ILE A 83 -9.51 -15.97 2.17
CA ILE A 83 -8.31 -15.41 1.51
C ILE A 83 -7.21 -15.15 2.54
#